data_AF-A0A258W4G4-F1
#
_entry.id   AF-A0A258W4G4-F1
#
_cell.length_a   1.000
_cell.length_b   1.000
_cell.length_c   1.000
_cell.angle_alpha   90.00
_cell.angle_beta   90.00
_cell.angle_gamma   90.00
#
_symmetry.space_group_name_H-M   'P 1'
#
loop_
_entity.id
_entity.type
_entity.pdbx_description
1 polymer ?
#
loop_
_entity_poly.entity_id
_entity_poly.type
_entity_poly.pdbx_seq_one_letter_code
_entity_poly.pdbx_strand_id
1 'polypeptide(L)'
;MVKTVAKLLLTLSVLASFVAGSVAFAAGSDKDKMNKARELYAKGKLNEAVEIYSKIPPSSDFWLEALEERAWAHTRQGKFEESLADLQSITSPVWAPQVGPETYLLSTFVSLKICAYKDVTKKIEIFKKRMLPRVDALQTMIDQPISEETWTTLSKMKKSDLNMSSLGQQAEKYPRYFYRDLQLTSLVKQGSRDKAQARLKVLAKQDLAEIETNLKKMKIIDVELIQNVLTMDKDQAAKNKKLKFSGIDKNKSMTFPVSDEEVWVDEVGHFEVKTDNCPHKGASL
;
A
#
# COMPACT_ATOMS: atom_id res chain seq x y z
N MET A 1 26.31 -60.41 -59.36
CA MET A 1 26.48 -59.67 -60.62
C MET A 1 25.15 -58.99 -60.95
N VAL A 2 25.12 -57.73 -61.44
CA VAL A 2 23.93 -57.01 -61.95
C VAL A 2 22.87 -56.72 -60.85
N LYS A 3 22.63 -55.46 -60.41
CA LYS A 3 21.68 -54.44 -60.92
C LYS A 3 20.24 -54.99 -61.11
N THR A 4 19.13 -54.36 -60.74
CA THR A 4 18.84 -53.05 -60.07
C THR A 4 17.59 -53.26 -59.15
N VAL A 5 16.72 -52.35 -58.71
CA VAL A 5 16.31 -50.95 -59.01
C VAL A 5 16.04 -50.21 -57.68
N ALA A 6 16.07 -48.87 -57.66
CA ALA A 6 15.85 -48.06 -56.46
C ALA A 6 14.39 -47.60 -56.26
N LYS A 7 13.89 -47.65 -55.01
CA LYS A 7 12.91 -46.69 -54.42
C LYS A 7 12.59 -47.01 -52.94
N LEU A 8 13.17 -46.25 -52.00
CA LEU A 8 12.43 -45.57 -50.92
C LEU A 8 13.33 -44.57 -50.16
N LEU A 9 13.64 -43.43 -50.79
CA LEU A 9 14.13 -42.25 -50.06
C LEU A 9 12.92 -41.55 -49.41
N LEU A 10 12.86 -41.51 -48.08
CA LEU A 10 12.46 -40.31 -47.31
C LEU A 10 12.80 -40.46 -45.81
N THR A 11 14.06 -40.22 -45.47
CA THR A 11 14.48 -39.36 -44.34
C THR A 11 13.61 -39.34 -43.06
N LEU A 12 13.72 -40.37 -42.21
CA LEU A 12 13.38 -40.23 -40.78
C LEU A 12 14.59 -39.67 -40.01
N SER A 13 14.91 -38.40 -40.25
CA SER A 13 16.07 -37.71 -39.65
C SER A 13 15.82 -36.22 -39.44
N VAL A 14 14.63 -35.88 -38.94
CA VAL A 14 14.35 -34.53 -38.39
C VAL A 14 14.78 -34.52 -36.92
N LEU A 15 15.51 -33.49 -36.53
CA LEU A 15 16.14 -33.39 -35.22
C LEU A 15 15.11 -33.51 -34.09
N ALA A 16 15.51 -34.16 -33.00
CA ALA A 16 14.91 -33.95 -31.69
C ALA A 16 15.31 -32.56 -31.15
N SER A 17 14.89 -31.51 -31.85
CA SER A 17 14.84 -30.14 -31.33
C SER A 17 13.76 -30.08 -30.27
N PHE A 18 14.07 -30.65 -29.10
CA PHE A 18 13.24 -30.56 -27.91
C PHE A 18 13.23 -29.10 -27.48
N VAL A 19 12.27 -28.34 -28.01
CA VAL A 19 12.08 -26.93 -27.66
C VAL A 19 11.86 -26.90 -26.16
N ALA A 20 12.87 -26.42 -25.44
CA ALA A 20 12.75 -26.05 -24.05
C ALA A 20 11.77 -24.88 -23.99
N GLY A 21 10.48 -25.22 -23.95
CA GLY A 21 9.37 -24.32 -23.71
C GLY A 21 9.40 -23.85 -22.27
N SER A 22 10.48 -23.18 -21.89
CA SER A 22 10.49 -22.27 -20.76
C SER A 22 9.39 -21.27 -21.04
N VAL A 23 8.24 -21.46 -20.37
CA VAL A 23 7.21 -20.45 -20.24
C VAL A 23 7.81 -19.37 -19.33
N ALA A 24 8.69 -18.58 -19.93
CA ALA A 24 9.01 -17.25 -19.46
C ALA A 24 7.69 -16.49 -19.51
N PHE A 25 6.95 -16.53 -18.40
CA PHE A 25 5.96 -15.52 -18.10
C PHE A 25 6.66 -14.19 -18.32
N ALA A 26 6.28 -13.48 -19.38
CA ALA A 26 6.84 -12.18 -19.69
C ALA A 26 6.77 -11.33 -18.43
N ALA A 27 7.80 -10.52 -18.18
CA ALA A 27 7.81 -9.60 -17.05
C ALA A 27 6.66 -8.59 -17.23
N GLY A 28 5.50 -8.94 -16.68
CA GLY A 28 4.28 -8.17 -16.81
C GLY A 28 4.47 -6.78 -16.23
N SER A 29 3.65 -5.83 -16.68
CA SER A 29 3.66 -4.49 -16.11
C SER A 29 3.40 -4.56 -14.59
N ASP A 30 3.83 -3.56 -13.83
CA ASP A 30 3.57 -3.56 -12.38
C ASP A 30 2.06 -3.60 -12.06
N LYS A 31 1.22 -3.12 -12.97
CA LYS A 31 -0.24 -3.29 -12.94
C LYS A 31 -0.65 -4.77 -13.00
N ASP A 32 0.00 -5.57 -13.83
CA ASP A 32 -0.25 -7.01 -13.95
C ASP A 32 0.25 -7.75 -12.70
N LYS A 33 1.37 -7.32 -12.11
CA LYS A 33 1.84 -7.80 -10.80
C LYS A 33 0.81 -7.50 -9.70
N MET A 34 0.32 -6.26 -9.60
CA MET A 34 -0.74 -5.87 -8.65
C MET A 34 -2.00 -6.73 -8.83
N ASN A 35 -2.49 -6.87 -10.07
CA ASN A 35 -3.66 -7.70 -10.37
C ASN A 35 -3.43 -9.16 -9.97
N LYS A 36 -2.23 -9.71 -10.20
CA LYS A 36 -1.90 -11.09 -9.83
C LYS A 36 -1.78 -11.27 -8.32
N ALA A 37 -1.17 -10.32 -7.60
CA ALA A 37 -1.07 -10.35 -6.15
C ALA A 37 -2.45 -10.28 -5.49
N ARG A 38 -3.35 -9.43 -5.99
CA ARG A 38 -4.77 -9.35 -5.58
C ARG A 38 -5.52 -10.67 -5.81
N GLU A 39 -5.33 -11.31 -6.97
CA GLU A 39 -5.91 -12.64 -7.26
C GLU A 39 -5.46 -13.70 -6.25
N LEU A 40 -4.17 -13.70 -5.89
CA LEU A 40 -3.58 -14.62 -4.91
C LEU A 40 -4.08 -14.32 -3.49
N TYR A 41 -4.14 -13.05 -3.10
CA TYR A 41 -4.67 -12.59 -1.81
C TYR A 41 -6.14 -12.97 -1.60
N ALA A 42 -6.99 -12.79 -2.64
CA ALA A 42 -8.38 -13.22 -2.64
C ALA A 42 -8.53 -14.74 -2.52
N LYS A 43 -7.62 -15.51 -3.13
CA LYS A 43 -7.53 -16.97 -3.00
C LYS A 43 -6.88 -17.46 -1.69
N GLY A 44 -6.55 -16.56 -0.76
CA GLY A 44 -5.90 -16.90 0.51
C GLY A 44 -4.43 -17.34 0.37
N LYS A 45 -3.84 -17.26 -0.84
CA LYS A 45 -2.44 -17.58 -1.15
C LYS A 45 -1.51 -16.43 -0.72
N LEU A 46 -1.55 -16.10 0.57
CA LEU A 46 -0.95 -14.88 1.12
C LEU A 46 0.57 -14.81 0.92
N ASN A 47 1.30 -15.93 1.03
CA ASN A 47 2.76 -15.94 0.78
C ASN A 47 3.08 -15.59 -0.67
N GLU A 48 2.36 -16.18 -1.63
CA GLU A 48 2.52 -15.89 -3.06
C GLU A 48 2.13 -14.43 -3.37
N ALA A 49 1.09 -13.89 -2.72
CA ALA A 49 0.71 -12.49 -2.85
C ALA A 49 1.82 -11.53 -2.38
N VAL A 50 2.36 -11.74 -1.16
CA VAL A 50 3.51 -10.99 -0.61
C VAL A 50 4.72 -11.05 -1.54
N GLU A 51 5.01 -12.21 -2.12
CA GLU A 51 6.13 -12.40 -3.06
C GLU A 51 5.94 -11.60 -4.36
N ILE A 52 4.71 -11.46 -4.86
CA ILE A 52 4.43 -10.66 -6.07
C ILE A 52 4.41 -9.15 -5.76
N TYR A 53 3.81 -8.70 -4.64
CA TYR A 53 3.88 -7.29 -4.23
C TYR A 53 5.34 -6.83 -4.06
N SER A 54 6.20 -7.68 -3.49
CA SER A 54 7.63 -7.40 -3.29
C SER A 54 8.45 -7.32 -4.58
N LYS A 55 7.87 -7.60 -5.76
CA LYS A 55 8.51 -7.46 -7.08
C LYS A 55 8.15 -6.16 -7.79
N ILE A 56 7.47 -5.22 -7.12
CA ILE A 56 7.15 -3.88 -7.61
C ILE A 56 8.20 -2.92 -7.06
N PRO A 57 9.02 -2.25 -7.91
CA PRO A 57 10.15 -1.44 -7.46
C PRO A 57 9.69 -0.07 -6.92
N PRO A 58 10.50 0.61 -6.07
CA PRO A 58 10.22 1.96 -5.59
C PRO A 58 10.03 3.03 -6.67
N SER A 59 10.56 2.81 -7.87
CA SER A 59 10.35 3.66 -9.05
C SER A 59 8.99 3.49 -9.73
N SER A 60 8.16 2.54 -9.27
CA SER A 60 6.84 2.27 -9.83
C SER A 60 5.76 3.13 -9.17
N ASP A 61 4.87 3.71 -9.97
CA ASP A 61 3.67 4.41 -9.50
C ASP A 61 2.77 3.54 -8.60
N PHE A 62 2.91 2.21 -8.66
CA PHE A 62 2.18 1.24 -7.85
C PHE A 62 2.84 0.92 -6.49
N TRP A 63 4.04 1.44 -6.19
CA TRP A 63 4.83 0.97 -5.03
C TRP A 63 4.15 1.21 -3.67
N LEU A 64 3.61 2.41 -3.42
CA LEU A 64 2.91 2.72 -2.16
C LEU A 64 1.66 1.84 -1.95
N GLU A 65 0.97 1.53 -3.05
CA GLU A 65 -0.22 0.68 -3.10
C GLU A 65 0.13 -0.81 -2.92
N ALA A 66 1.28 -1.23 -3.46
CA ALA A 66 1.85 -2.55 -3.23
C ALA A 66 2.27 -2.75 -1.77
N LEU A 67 2.81 -1.72 -1.10
CA LEU A 67 3.14 -1.76 0.32
C LEU A 67 1.88 -1.76 1.21
N GLU A 68 0.85 -0.97 0.90
CA GLU A 68 -0.44 -1.02 1.62
C GLU A 68 -1.10 -2.41 1.51
N GLU A 69 -1.10 -3.02 0.32
CA GLU A 69 -1.67 -4.36 0.12
C GLU A 69 -0.76 -5.50 0.65
N ARG A 70 0.57 -5.34 0.62
CA ARG A 70 1.51 -6.27 1.27
C ARG A 70 1.35 -6.24 2.79
N ALA A 71 1.16 -5.06 3.38
CA ALA A 71 0.84 -4.91 4.79
C ALA A 71 -0.49 -5.60 5.17
N TRP A 72 -1.53 -5.51 4.33
CA TRP A 72 -2.78 -6.26 4.50
C TRP A 72 -2.55 -7.78 4.43
N ALA A 73 -1.69 -8.25 3.52
CA ALA A 73 -1.33 -9.66 3.43
C ALA A 73 -0.55 -10.15 4.66
N HIS A 74 0.41 -9.37 5.16
CA HIS A 74 1.12 -9.65 6.42
C HIS A 74 0.16 -9.64 7.63
N THR A 75 -0.75 -8.67 7.73
CA THR A 75 -1.80 -8.63 8.77
C THR A 75 -2.64 -9.91 8.78
N ARG A 76 -3.08 -10.40 7.61
CA ARG A 76 -3.83 -11.67 7.50
C ARG A 76 -2.99 -12.92 7.77
N GLN A 77 -1.65 -12.82 7.82
CA GLN A 77 -0.76 -13.89 8.27
C GLN A 77 -0.46 -13.84 9.78
N GLY A 78 -0.96 -12.85 10.52
CA GLY A 78 -0.54 -12.57 11.90
C GLY A 78 0.87 -11.98 12.01
N LYS A 79 1.45 -11.55 10.89
CA LYS A 79 2.79 -10.96 10.76
C LYS A 79 2.73 -9.46 11.00
N PHE A 80 2.47 -9.09 12.25
CA PHE A 80 2.25 -7.69 12.61
C PHE A 80 3.53 -6.84 12.55
N GLU A 81 4.70 -7.45 12.73
CA GLU A 81 6.00 -6.77 12.66
C GLU A 81 6.32 -6.36 11.22
N GLU A 82 6.21 -7.30 10.27
CA GLU A 82 6.39 -7.02 8.84
C GLU A 82 5.31 -6.08 8.29
N SER A 83 4.07 -6.17 8.80
CA SER A 83 3.01 -5.24 8.44
C SER A 83 3.30 -3.81 8.93
N LEU A 84 3.85 -3.64 10.13
CA LEU A 84 4.26 -2.33 10.64
C LEU A 84 5.46 -1.75 9.89
N ALA A 85 6.40 -2.57 9.42
CA ALA A 85 7.50 -2.13 8.58
C ALA A 85 7.02 -1.50 7.26
N ASP A 86 6.11 -2.18 6.55
CA ASP A 86 5.48 -1.67 5.33
C ASP A 86 4.74 -0.36 5.58
N LEU A 87 3.96 -0.29 6.67
CA LEU A 87 3.13 0.86 6.98
C LEU A 87 3.94 2.06 7.50
N GLN A 88 4.99 1.83 8.29
CA GLN A 88 5.93 2.87 8.72
C GLN A 88 6.67 3.48 7.52
N SER A 89 7.01 2.66 6.52
CA SER A 89 7.61 3.14 5.27
C SER A 89 6.74 4.19 4.59
N ILE A 90 5.45 3.86 4.36
CA ILE A 90 4.56 4.72 3.56
C ILE A 90 3.83 5.80 4.37
N THR A 91 3.82 5.73 5.72
CA THR A 91 3.30 6.81 6.59
C THR A 91 4.34 7.88 6.94
N SER A 92 5.60 7.67 6.57
CA SER A 92 6.69 8.64 6.77
C SER A 92 6.40 10.01 6.13
N PRO A 93 7.02 11.11 6.60
CA PRO A 93 6.67 12.47 6.15
C PRO A 93 6.75 12.72 4.63
N VAL A 94 7.60 11.97 3.93
CA VAL A 94 7.81 12.03 2.47
C VAL A 94 6.60 11.49 1.69
N TRP A 95 5.99 10.41 2.17
CA TRP A 95 4.91 9.68 1.49
C TRP A 95 3.52 9.93 2.10
N ALA A 96 3.46 10.48 3.31
CA ALA A 96 2.23 10.89 3.98
C ALA A 96 1.26 11.74 3.11
N PRO A 97 1.71 12.66 2.23
CA PRO A 97 0.83 13.37 1.31
C PRO A 97 0.15 12.50 0.22
N GLN A 98 0.67 11.30 0.00
CA GLN A 98 0.44 10.47 -1.18
C GLN A 98 -0.35 9.18 -0.88
N VAL A 99 -0.38 8.75 0.39
CA VAL A 99 -1.12 7.58 0.87
C VAL A 99 -2.57 7.90 1.23
N GLY A 100 -3.42 6.86 1.23
CA GLY A 100 -4.83 6.98 1.58
C GLY A 100 -5.13 6.89 3.09
N PRO A 101 -6.40 7.10 3.48
CA PRO A 101 -6.86 6.87 4.85
C PRO A 101 -6.72 5.41 5.30
N GLU A 102 -6.72 4.44 4.38
CA GLU A 102 -6.66 3.01 4.70
C GLU A 102 -5.29 2.59 5.27
N THR A 103 -4.19 3.10 4.73
CA THR A 103 -2.83 2.98 5.31
C THR A 103 -2.82 3.32 6.81
N TYR A 104 -3.36 4.49 7.19
CA TYR A 104 -3.37 4.94 8.58
C TYR A 104 -4.30 4.10 9.45
N LEU A 105 -5.45 3.69 8.92
CA LEU A 105 -6.33 2.75 9.60
C LEU A 105 -5.61 1.42 9.89
N LEU A 106 -4.99 0.81 8.89
CA LEU A 106 -4.33 -0.49 9.04
C LEU A 106 -3.18 -0.39 10.04
N SER A 107 -2.39 0.69 9.99
CA SER A 107 -1.30 0.93 10.95
C SER A 107 -1.82 1.05 12.39
N THR A 108 -2.99 1.67 12.56
CA THR A 108 -3.68 1.77 13.86
C THR A 108 -4.24 0.41 14.31
N PHE A 109 -4.87 -0.34 13.42
CA PHE A 109 -5.41 -1.69 13.67
C PHE A 109 -4.31 -2.68 14.09
N VAL A 110 -3.19 -2.71 13.36
CA VAL A 110 -2.06 -3.58 13.69
C VAL A 110 -1.45 -3.18 15.04
N SER A 111 -1.32 -1.87 15.33
CA SER A 111 -0.88 -1.37 16.64
C SER A 111 -1.80 -1.83 17.78
N LEU A 112 -3.12 -1.91 17.53
CA LEU A 112 -4.08 -2.45 18.49
C LEU A 112 -3.88 -3.97 18.71
N LYS A 113 -3.65 -4.75 17.65
CA LYS A 113 -3.46 -6.21 17.74
C LYS A 113 -2.13 -6.65 18.33
N ILE A 114 -1.14 -5.75 18.46
CA ILE A 114 0.06 -5.96 19.29
C ILE A 114 -0.04 -5.30 20.68
N CYS A 115 -1.20 -4.80 21.09
CA CYS A 115 -1.43 -4.12 22.38
C CYS A 115 -0.59 -2.83 22.58
N ALA A 116 -0.13 -2.18 21.50
CA ALA A 116 0.62 -0.93 21.54
C ALA A 116 -0.33 0.28 21.71
N TYR A 117 -1.09 0.31 22.81
CA TYR A 117 -2.22 1.24 23.00
C TYR A 117 -1.84 2.73 22.95
N LYS A 118 -0.63 3.11 23.36
CA LYS A 118 -0.10 4.48 23.21
C LYS A 118 0.12 4.88 21.75
N ASP A 119 0.46 3.91 20.91
CA ASP A 119 0.62 4.13 19.47
C ASP A 119 -0.72 4.15 18.75
N VAL A 120 -1.73 3.42 19.25
CA VAL A 120 -3.10 3.50 18.74
C VAL A 120 -3.61 4.94 18.84
N THR A 121 -3.49 5.59 20.01
CA THR A 121 -3.91 6.99 20.17
C THR A 121 -3.05 7.96 19.34
N LYS A 122 -1.72 7.79 19.31
CA LYS A 122 -0.82 8.58 18.45
C LYS A 122 -1.23 8.49 16.98
N LYS A 123 -1.56 7.30 16.48
CA LYS A 123 -1.97 7.06 15.07
C LYS A 123 -3.39 7.56 14.78
N ILE A 124 -4.31 7.53 15.75
CA ILE A 124 -5.64 8.19 15.62
C ILE A 124 -5.49 9.70 15.44
N GLU A 125 -4.62 10.38 16.19
CA GLU A 125 -4.38 11.81 16.01
C GLU A 125 -3.64 12.13 14.70
N ILE A 126 -2.71 11.28 14.27
CA ILE A 126 -2.06 11.41 12.95
C ILE A 126 -3.09 11.27 11.81
N PHE A 127 -4.01 10.32 11.89
CA PHE A 127 -5.12 10.18 10.92
C PHE A 127 -5.93 11.47 10.83
N LYS A 128 -6.37 12.03 11.97
CA LYS A 128 -7.12 13.31 12.00
C LYS A 128 -6.30 14.44 11.37
N LYS A 129 -5.03 14.60 11.77
CA LYS A 129 -4.11 15.64 11.29
C LYS A 129 -3.88 15.60 9.77
N ARG A 130 -3.88 14.40 9.16
CA ARG A 130 -3.69 14.21 7.72
C ARG A 130 -5.00 14.27 6.91
N MET A 131 -6.07 13.68 7.44
CA MET A 131 -7.31 13.51 6.67
C MET A 131 -8.24 14.72 6.73
N LEU A 132 -8.20 15.55 7.79
CA LEU A 132 -9.04 16.75 7.84
C LEU A 132 -8.70 17.79 6.74
N PRO A 133 -7.42 18.20 6.52
CA PRO A 133 -7.08 19.09 5.42
C PRO A 133 -7.39 18.51 4.04
N ARG A 134 -7.27 17.17 3.89
CA ARG A 134 -7.66 16.46 2.67
C ARG A 134 -9.16 16.53 2.42
N VAL A 135 -9.99 16.37 3.46
CA VAL A 135 -11.45 16.53 3.37
C VAL A 135 -11.81 17.95 2.93
N ASP A 136 -11.22 18.98 3.54
CA ASP A 136 -11.49 20.38 3.19
C ASP A 136 -11.09 20.69 1.73
N ALA A 137 -9.96 20.16 1.27
CA ALA A 137 -9.50 20.32 -0.12
C ALA A 137 -10.41 19.60 -1.12
N LEU A 138 -10.82 18.36 -0.84
CA LEU A 138 -11.72 17.58 -1.69
C LEU A 138 -13.13 18.18 -1.73
N GLN A 139 -13.64 18.69 -0.60
CA GLN A 139 -14.92 19.38 -0.53
C GLN A 139 -14.88 20.70 -1.33
N THR A 140 -13.81 21.50 -1.17
CA THR A 140 -13.57 22.70 -1.99
C THR A 140 -13.57 22.38 -3.48
N MET A 141 -12.93 21.27 -3.88
CA MET A 141 -12.90 20.78 -5.25
C MET A 141 -14.28 20.30 -5.76
N ILE A 142 -15.16 19.82 -4.89
CA ILE A 142 -16.53 19.42 -5.22
C ILE A 142 -17.45 20.62 -5.40
N ASP A 143 -17.29 21.67 -4.60
CA ASP A 143 -18.19 22.83 -4.62
C ASP A 143 -17.75 23.85 -5.68
N GLN A 144 -16.48 24.23 -5.69
CA GLN A 144 -15.96 25.30 -6.56
C GLN A 144 -15.64 24.84 -7.99
N PRO A 145 -15.54 25.74 -8.98
CA PRO A 145 -14.91 25.45 -10.28
C PRO A 145 -13.41 25.15 -10.11
N ILE A 146 -12.80 24.39 -11.04
CA ILE A 146 -11.36 24.12 -10.99
C ILE A 146 -10.55 25.38 -11.35
N SER A 147 -9.58 25.71 -10.49
CA SER A 147 -8.67 26.84 -10.70
C SER A 147 -7.70 26.59 -11.85
N GLU A 148 -7.01 27.64 -12.31
CA GLU A 148 -5.92 27.48 -13.29
C GLU A 148 -4.74 26.67 -12.72
N GLU A 149 -4.46 26.69 -11.41
CA GLU A 149 -3.44 25.82 -10.78
C GLU A 149 -3.82 24.34 -10.96
N THR A 150 -5.09 24.01 -10.66
CA THR A 150 -5.65 22.67 -10.83
C THR A 150 -5.65 22.24 -12.30
N TRP A 151 -6.11 23.11 -13.22
CA TRP A 151 -6.14 22.80 -14.65
C TRP A 151 -4.74 22.68 -15.27
N THR A 152 -3.80 23.54 -14.87
CA THR A 152 -2.39 23.43 -15.27
C THR A 152 -1.77 22.13 -14.78
N THR A 153 -2.05 21.73 -13.54
CA THR A 153 -1.57 20.45 -12.99
C THR A 153 -2.16 19.25 -13.72
N LEU A 154 -3.48 19.24 -13.96
CA LEU A 154 -4.13 18.23 -14.79
C LEU A 154 -3.52 18.18 -16.19
N SER A 155 -3.20 19.32 -16.82
CA SER A 155 -2.65 19.37 -18.17
C SER A 155 -1.34 18.59 -18.35
N LYS A 156 -0.56 18.37 -17.27
CA LYS A 156 0.64 17.52 -17.27
C LYS A 156 0.32 16.07 -17.66
N MET A 157 -0.89 15.57 -17.34
CA MET A 157 -1.39 14.24 -17.76
C MET A 157 -1.45 14.07 -19.30
N LYS A 158 -1.41 15.16 -20.09
CA LYS A 158 -1.33 15.06 -21.55
C LYS A 158 -0.07 14.35 -22.04
N LYS A 159 1.06 14.56 -21.35
CA LYS A 159 2.36 13.98 -21.69
C LYS A 159 2.65 12.65 -20.99
N SER A 160 1.82 12.30 -20.00
CA SER A 160 2.07 11.23 -19.02
C SER A 160 3.17 11.55 -17.99
N ASP A 161 3.60 12.81 -17.90
CA ASP A 161 4.64 13.30 -16.95
C ASP A 161 4.15 13.39 -15.48
N LEU A 162 2.93 12.94 -15.17
CA LEU A 162 2.28 13.17 -13.86
C LEU A 162 2.05 11.86 -13.10
N ASN A 163 2.81 11.68 -12.02
CA ASN A 163 2.57 10.65 -11.00
C ASN A 163 2.51 11.26 -9.59
N MET A 164 2.23 10.45 -8.57
CA MET A 164 2.05 10.95 -7.20
C MET A 164 3.32 11.58 -6.64
N SER A 165 4.49 10.98 -6.91
CA SER A 165 5.80 11.49 -6.50
C SER A 165 6.07 12.88 -7.08
N SER A 166 5.66 13.14 -8.33
CA SER A 166 5.82 14.45 -9.00
C SER A 166 4.95 15.57 -8.42
N LEU A 167 3.93 15.23 -7.60
CA LEU A 167 3.09 16.20 -6.88
C LEU A 167 3.67 16.55 -5.51
N GLY A 168 4.40 15.63 -4.87
CA GLY A 168 4.92 15.78 -3.51
C GLY A 168 3.81 16.19 -2.54
N GLN A 169 4.01 17.29 -1.81
CA GLN A 169 3.01 17.85 -0.88
C GLN A 169 1.70 18.26 -1.56
N GLN A 170 1.68 18.55 -2.87
CA GLN A 170 0.43 18.89 -3.56
C GLN A 170 -0.54 17.71 -3.67
N ALA A 171 -0.09 16.47 -3.46
CA ALA A 171 -0.93 15.26 -3.52
C ALA A 171 -2.08 15.26 -2.48
N GLU A 172 -1.96 16.00 -1.37
CA GLU A 172 -3.05 16.18 -0.40
C GLU A 172 -4.26 16.92 -1.00
N LYS A 173 -4.05 17.73 -2.06
CA LYS A 173 -5.12 18.50 -2.74
C LYS A 173 -5.93 17.71 -3.78
N TYR A 174 -5.53 16.49 -4.18
CA TYR A 174 -6.11 15.78 -5.34
C TYR A 174 -6.67 14.39 -4.97
N PRO A 175 -7.74 13.91 -5.63
CA PRO A 175 -8.33 12.60 -5.35
C PRO A 175 -7.35 11.45 -5.56
N ARG A 176 -7.43 10.41 -4.72
CA ARG A 176 -6.58 9.22 -4.79
C ARG A 176 -6.62 8.62 -6.20
N TYR A 177 -5.45 8.35 -6.76
CA TYR A 177 -5.24 7.80 -8.12
C TYR A 177 -5.80 8.61 -9.32
N PHE A 178 -6.17 9.89 -9.17
CA PHE A 178 -6.74 10.69 -10.28
C PHE A 178 -5.88 10.68 -11.57
N TYR A 179 -4.55 10.71 -11.41
CA TYR A 179 -3.60 10.71 -12.53
C TYR A 179 -3.61 9.41 -13.35
N ARG A 180 -4.16 8.31 -12.80
CA ARG A 180 -4.34 7.02 -13.49
C ARG A 180 -5.74 6.81 -14.06
N ASP A 181 -6.68 7.74 -13.84
CA ASP A 181 -8.05 7.60 -14.35
C ASP A 181 -8.09 7.80 -15.88
N LEU A 182 -8.46 6.75 -16.61
CA LEU A 182 -8.49 6.75 -18.08
C LEU A 182 -9.50 7.76 -18.63
N GLN A 183 -10.62 7.96 -17.94
CA GLN A 183 -11.66 8.91 -18.37
C GLN A 183 -11.17 10.35 -18.23
N LEU A 184 -10.66 10.74 -17.06
CA LEU A 184 -10.08 12.06 -16.81
C LEU A 184 -8.91 12.33 -17.76
N THR A 185 -8.00 11.36 -17.93
CA THR A 185 -6.86 11.45 -18.86
C THR A 185 -7.32 11.74 -20.29
N SER A 186 -8.36 11.04 -20.77
CA SER A 186 -8.92 11.27 -22.11
C SER A 186 -9.57 12.65 -22.24
N LEU A 187 -10.36 13.08 -21.26
CA LEU A 187 -11.03 14.38 -21.26
C LEU A 187 -10.05 15.56 -21.17
N VAL A 188 -8.98 15.42 -20.38
CA VAL A 188 -7.87 16.38 -20.30
C VAL A 188 -7.11 16.45 -21.63
N LYS A 189 -6.81 15.31 -22.26
CA LYS A 189 -6.17 15.26 -23.59
C LYS A 189 -7.03 15.93 -24.66
N GLN A 190 -8.34 15.73 -24.62
CA GLN A 190 -9.34 16.43 -25.46
C GLN A 190 -9.54 17.92 -25.11
N GLY A 191 -8.93 18.44 -24.03
CA GLY A 191 -9.13 19.82 -23.58
C GLY A 191 -10.52 20.14 -23.04
N SER A 192 -11.36 19.13 -22.80
CA SER A 192 -12.76 19.28 -22.36
C SER A 192 -12.86 19.62 -20.87
N ARG A 193 -12.52 20.87 -20.51
CA ARG A 193 -12.40 21.34 -19.11
C ARG A 193 -13.61 21.00 -18.24
N ASP A 194 -14.82 21.29 -18.69
CA ASP A 194 -16.04 21.09 -17.87
C ASP A 194 -16.32 19.61 -17.60
N LYS A 195 -16.07 18.75 -18.60
CA LYS A 195 -16.20 17.29 -18.46
C LYS A 195 -15.10 16.74 -17.55
N ALA A 196 -13.87 17.24 -17.67
CA ALA A 196 -12.76 16.87 -16.80
C ALA A 196 -13.02 17.30 -15.35
N GLN A 197 -13.54 18.51 -15.12
CA GLN A 197 -14.03 18.98 -13.83
C GLN A 197 -15.13 18.05 -13.29
N ALA A 198 -16.15 17.73 -14.08
CA ALA A 198 -17.23 16.82 -13.66
C ALA A 198 -16.69 15.44 -13.25
N ARG A 199 -15.74 14.87 -14.02
CA ARG A 199 -15.08 13.60 -13.66
C ARG A 199 -14.26 13.72 -12.39
N LEU A 200 -13.48 14.80 -12.23
CA LEU A 200 -12.67 15.03 -11.02
C LEU A 200 -13.55 15.17 -9.76
N LYS A 201 -14.70 15.85 -9.86
CA LYS A 201 -15.70 15.94 -8.78
C LYS A 201 -16.32 14.58 -8.41
N VAL A 202 -16.41 13.63 -9.34
CA VAL A 202 -16.80 12.24 -9.02
C VAL A 202 -15.69 11.53 -8.25
N LEU A 203 -14.44 11.63 -8.70
CA LEU A 203 -13.29 11.03 -8.00
C LEU A 203 -13.13 11.59 -6.58
N ALA A 204 -13.30 12.90 -6.40
CA ALA A 204 -13.26 13.54 -5.08
C ALA A 204 -14.34 13.00 -4.12
N LYS A 205 -15.56 12.75 -4.62
CA LYS A 205 -16.65 12.15 -3.83
C LYS A 205 -16.36 10.70 -3.45
N GLN A 206 -15.64 9.95 -4.29
CA GLN A 206 -15.23 8.58 -3.98
C GLN A 206 -14.15 8.54 -2.90
N ASP A 207 -13.16 9.44 -2.96
CA ASP A 207 -12.10 9.59 -1.95
C ASP A 207 -12.68 10.06 -0.59
N LEU A 208 -13.59 11.04 -0.58
CA LEU A 208 -14.32 11.42 0.64
C LEU A 208 -15.08 10.25 1.27
N ALA A 209 -15.70 9.38 0.47
CA ALA A 209 -16.38 8.18 0.97
C ALA A 209 -15.40 7.12 1.50
N GLU A 210 -14.19 7.01 0.93
CA GLU A 210 -13.10 6.19 1.46
C GLU A 210 -12.63 6.73 2.83
N ILE A 211 -12.45 8.04 2.96
CA ILE A 211 -12.06 8.71 4.22
C ILE A 211 -13.15 8.54 5.28
N GLU A 212 -14.42 8.78 4.95
CA GLU A 212 -15.54 8.63 5.89
C GLU A 212 -15.70 7.17 6.36
N THR A 213 -15.53 6.21 5.45
CA THR A 213 -15.58 4.77 5.76
C THR A 213 -14.45 4.36 6.69
N ASN A 214 -13.21 4.82 6.42
CA ASN A 214 -12.07 4.52 7.28
C ASN A 214 -12.15 5.27 8.62
N LEU A 215 -12.71 6.48 8.68
CA LEU A 215 -13.02 7.17 9.95
C LEU A 215 -14.04 6.41 10.80
N LYS A 216 -15.05 5.77 10.19
CA LYS A 216 -15.99 4.88 10.90
C LYS A 216 -15.26 3.67 11.50
N LYS A 217 -14.38 3.02 10.73
CA LYS A 217 -13.53 1.91 11.22
C LYS A 217 -12.58 2.37 12.35
N MET A 218 -11.99 3.55 12.25
CA MET A 218 -11.13 4.15 13.30
C MET A 218 -11.88 4.36 14.62
N LYS A 219 -13.16 4.78 14.58
CA LYS A 219 -13.99 4.89 15.79
C LYS A 219 -14.28 3.54 16.45
N ILE A 220 -14.36 2.45 15.68
CA ILE A 220 -14.50 1.10 16.23
C ILE A 220 -13.21 0.67 16.95
N ILE A 221 -12.05 0.98 16.38
CA ILE A 221 -10.73 0.75 17.01
C ILE A 221 -10.57 1.55 18.31
N ASP A 222 -11.04 2.80 18.34
CA ASP A 222 -11.03 3.66 19.54
C ASP A 222 -11.91 3.08 20.66
N VAL A 223 -13.07 2.51 20.32
CA VAL A 223 -13.94 1.79 21.27
C VAL A 223 -13.31 0.47 21.73
N GLU A 224 -12.69 -0.31 20.84
CA GLU A 224 -11.98 -1.56 21.20
C GLU A 224 -10.77 -1.26 22.11
N LEU A 225 -10.03 -0.17 21.84
CA LEU A 225 -8.98 0.37 22.71
C LEU A 225 -9.51 0.69 24.12
N ILE A 226 -10.58 1.50 24.21
CA ILE A 226 -11.17 1.90 25.50
C ILE A 226 -11.66 0.66 26.26
N GLN A 227 -12.34 -0.27 25.59
CA GLN A 227 -12.80 -1.51 26.20
C GLN A 227 -11.62 -2.34 26.74
N ASN A 228 -10.56 -2.53 25.95
CA ASN A 228 -9.38 -3.30 26.35
C ASN A 228 -8.67 -2.66 27.55
N VAL A 229 -8.49 -1.33 27.56
CA VAL A 229 -7.88 -0.62 28.70
C VAL A 229 -8.74 -0.77 29.97
N LEU A 230 -10.07 -0.62 29.87
CA LEU A 230 -10.98 -0.75 31.01
C LEU A 230 -11.16 -2.19 31.52
N THR A 231 -10.88 -3.22 30.70
CA THR A 231 -10.80 -4.61 31.17
C THR A 231 -9.45 -4.92 31.78
N MET A 232 -8.35 -4.35 31.26
CA MET A 232 -6.99 -4.60 31.75
C MET A 232 -6.78 -4.22 33.22
N ASP A 233 -7.43 -3.16 33.74
CA ASP A 233 -7.35 -2.83 35.18
C ASP A 233 -7.84 -3.99 36.09
N LYS A 234 -8.74 -4.85 35.60
CA LYS A 234 -9.24 -6.01 36.35
C LYS A 234 -8.25 -7.18 36.39
N ASP A 235 -7.43 -7.32 35.35
CA ASP A 235 -6.42 -8.40 35.24
C ASP A 235 -5.02 -7.96 35.72
N GLN A 236 -4.65 -6.69 35.55
CA GLN A 236 -3.32 -6.18 35.91
C GLN A 236 -3.09 -6.11 37.41
N ALA A 237 -4.16 -6.02 38.21
CA ALA A 237 -4.10 -6.21 39.67
C ALA A 237 -3.45 -7.54 40.09
N ALA A 238 -3.40 -8.56 39.21
CA ALA A 238 -2.83 -9.86 39.52
C ALA A 238 -1.35 -10.05 39.12
N LYS A 239 -0.86 -9.42 38.03
CA LYS A 239 0.41 -9.84 37.39
C LYS A 239 1.23 -8.70 36.76
N ASN A 240 1.94 -7.93 37.60
CA ASN A 240 3.07 -7.10 37.18
C ASN A 240 4.28 -7.95 36.69
N LYS A 241 4.21 -8.48 35.46
CA LYS A 241 5.37 -9.08 34.80
C LYS A 241 6.10 -8.03 33.96
N LYS A 242 7.36 -7.79 34.33
CA LYS A 242 8.31 -6.93 33.61
C LYS A 242 8.40 -7.37 32.14
N LEU A 243 8.21 -6.43 31.23
CA LEU A 243 8.35 -6.61 29.78
C LEU A 243 9.71 -7.24 29.41
N LYS A 244 9.72 -8.07 28.37
CA LYS A 244 10.88 -8.87 27.95
C LYS A 244 10.94 -9.01 26.43
N PHE A 245 11.45 -7.96 25.80
CA PHE A 245 11.86 -7.95 24.40
C PHE A 245 12.72 -9.17 24.05
N SER A 246 12.55 -9.65 22.81
CA SER A 246 13.44 -10.66 22.23
C SER A 246 14.85 -10.12 22.04
N GLY A 247 15.84 -11.02 21.93
CA GLY A 247 17.24 -10.62 21.78
C GLY A 247 17.48 -9.81 20.51
N ILE A 248 17.99 -8.58 20.66
CA ILE A 248 18.41 -7.75 19.53
C ILE A 248 19.74 -8.30 19.00
N ASP A 249 19.74 -8.76 17.74
CA ASP A 249 20.96 -9.00 16.98
C ASP A 249 21.61 -7.65 16.66
N LYS A 250 22.53 -7.23 17.54
CA LYS A 250 23.22 -5.94 17.47
C LYS A 250 24.03 -5.75 16.18
N ASN A 251 24.33 -6.83 15.45
CA ASN A 251 25.06 -6.77 14.19
C ASN A 251 24.15 -6.44 12.99
N LYS A 252 22.84 -6.29 13.22
CA LYS A 252 21.83 -5.91 12.20
C LYS A 252 21.02 -4.66 12.57
N SER A 253 21.12 -4.17 13.80
CA SER A 253 20.43 -2.97 14.26
C SER A 253 21.39 -1.78 14.37
N MET A 254 21.18 -0.73 13.59
CA MET A 254 21.77 0.57 13.91
C MET A 254 20.95 1.30 14.98
N THR A 255 21.60 2.15 15.76
CA THR A 255 20.93 3.07 16.70
C THR A 255 21.64 4.41 16.60
N PHE A 256 21.12 5.25 15.71
CA PHE A 256 21.46 6.66 15.57
C PHE A 256 20.23 7.52 15.94
N PRO A 257 20.31 8.86 16.01
CA PRO A 257 19.42 9.64 16.87
C PRO A 257 17.96 9.61 16.41
N VAL A 258 17.11 8.89 17.15
CA VAL A 258 15.66 8.90 16.95
C VAL A 258 15.05 10.12 17.66
N SER A 259 15.11 11.27 16.99
CA SER A 259 14.00 12.22 17.05
C SER A 259 12.90 11.73 16.11
N ASP A 260 11.63 12.11 16.35
CA ASP A 260 10.50 11.83 15.45
C ASP A 260 10.56 12.68 14.14
N GLU A 261 11.71 13.28 13.83
CA GLU A 261 11.84 14.48 12.98
C GLU A 261 12.72 14.26 11.73
N GLU A 262 13.73 13.37 11.78
CA GLU A 262 14.60 13.04 10.65
C GLU A 262 14.30 11.62 10.12
N VAL A 263 14.00 11.53 8.82
CA VAL A 263 13.79 10.24 8.11
C VAL A 263 14.56 10.28 6.80
N TRP A 264 15.52 9.38 6.63
CA TRP A 264 16.35 9.30 5.42
C TRP A 264 15.59 8.56 4.32
N VAL A 265 15.65 9.08 3.09
CA VAL A 265 14.82 8.61 1.97
C VAL A 265 15.21 7.20 1.52
N ASP A 266 16.48 6.83 1.69
CA ASP A 266 17.07 5.52 1.39
C ASP A 266 16.77 4.43 2.45
N GLU A 267 16.34 4.81 3.66
CA GLU A 267 15.83 3.87 4.66
C GLU A 267 14.37 3.45 4.39
N VAL A 268 13.63 4.21 3.57
CA VAL A 268 12.20 4.00 3.38
C VAL A 268 11.92 2.77 2.51
N GLY A 269 11.21 1.79 3.08
CA GLY A 269 11.00 0.47 2.49
C GLY A 269 11.96 -0.61 3.04
N HIS A 270 12.88 -0.24 3.93
CA HIS A 270 13.86 -1.13 4.56
C HIS A 270 13.77 -1.18 6.10
N PHE A 271 12.71 -0.62 6.70
CA PHE A 271 12.49 -0.70 8.14
C PHE A 271 12.31 -2.16 8.62
N GLU A 272 12.95 -2.52 9.74
CA GLU A 272 12.57 -3.66 10.57
C GLU A 272 11.90 -3.16 11.85
N VAL A 273 10.79 -3.79 12.26
CA VAL A 273 10.07 -3.46 13.49
C VAL A 273 10.10 -4.66 14.43
N LYS A 274 10.32 -4.43 15.73
CA LYS A 274 10.26 -5.47 16.77
C LYS A 274 9.34 -5.03 17.90
N THR A 275 8.50 -5.94 18.38
CA THR A 275 7.34 -5.63 19.21
C THR A 275 7.18 -6.64 20.36
N ASP A 276 6.86 -6.12 21.54
CA ASP A 276 6.39 -6.98 22.63
C ASP A 276 4.93 -7.36 22.32
N ASN A 277 4.76 -8.57 21.77
CA ASN A 277 3.46 -9.16 21.47
C ASN A 277 2.56 -9.17 22.73
N CYS A 278 1.25 -8.98 22.55
CA CYS A 278 0.25 -8.95 23.61
C CYS A 278 0.50 -10.03 24.71
N PRO A 279 0.50 -9.67 26.00
CA PRO A 279 0.82 -10.60 27.09
C PRO A 279 -0.22 -11.73 27.25
N HIS A 280 -1.36 -11.64 26.57
CA HIS A 280 -2.42 -12.64 26.51
C HIS A 280 -2.54 -13.20 25.09
N LYS A 281 -1.96 -14.40 24.84
CA LYS A 281 -2.28 -15.18 23.63
C LYS A 281 -3.72 -15.66 23.71
N GLY A 282 -4.61 -15.13 22.88
CA GLY A 282 -6.01 -15.58 22.82
C GLY A 282 -6.99 -14.65 22.12
N ALA A 283 -6.66 -13.37 21.91
CA ALA A 283 -7.54 -12.39 21.28
C ALA A 283 -7.61 -12.51 19.74
N SER A 284 -8.11 -13.65 19.24
CA SER A 284 -8.65 -13.72 17.87
C SER A 284 -10.00 -13.00 17.79
N LEU A 285 -10.17 -12.13 16.79
CA LEU A 285 -11.48 -11.82 16.22
C LEU A 285 -11.87 -12.92 15.22
#